data_AF-A0A258TTJ0-F1
#
_entry.id   AF-A0A258TTJ0-F1
#
_cell.length_a   1.000
_cell.length_b   1.000
_cell.length_c   1.000
_cell.angle_alpha   90.00
_cell.angle_beta   90.00
_cell.angle_gamma   90.00
#
_symmetry.space_group_name_H-M   'P 1'
#
loop_
_entity.id
_entity.type
_entity.pdbx_description
1 polymer ?
#
loop_
_entity_poly.entity_id
_entity_poly.type
_entity_poly.pdbx_seq_one_letter_code
_entity_poly.pdbx_strand_id
1 'polypeptide(L)'
;MTVHALNDQEIRLLREEVELLMGERQKLLQVTGAAAVLVANLDADNLPDDQDTIDAAEMLAENLNALSEETLKDALDSVRAEFDTETEQGESRAN
;
A
#
# COMPACT_ATOMS: atom_id res chain seq x y z
N MET A 1 -11.52 25.96 -32.74
CA MET A 1 -11.32 25.57 -31.33
C MET A 1 -10.69 26.77 -30.62
N THR A 2 -11.32 27.30 -29.58
CA THR A 2 -10.82 28.48 -28.87
C THR A 2 -9.73 28.08 -27.88
N VAL A 3 -8.74 28.95 -27.63
CA VAL A 3 -7.60 28.69 -26.73
C VAL A 3 -8.05 28.33 -25.31
N HIS A 4 -9.18 28.87 -24.84
CA HIS A 4 -9.76 28.54 -23.53
C HIS A 4 -10.25 27.08 -23.47
N ALA A 5 -10.85 26.57 -24.56
CA ALA A 5 -11.30 25.18 -24.61
C ALA A 5 -10.12 24.17 -24.61
N LEU A 6 -8.95 24.58 -25.12
CA LEU A 6 -7.72 23.80 -25.06
C LEU A 6 -7.17 23.73 -23.62
N ASN A 7 -7.16 24.87 -22.92
CA ASN A 7 -6.74 24.96 -21.52
C ASN A 7 -7.65 24.14 -20.58
N ASP A 8 -8.97 24.24 -20.76
CA ASP A 8 -9.92 23.42 -20.00
C ASP A 8 -9.74 21.92 -20.25
N GLN A 9 -9.30 21.52 -21.44
CA GLN A 9 -9.01 20.13 -21.77
C GLN A 9 -7.72 19.65 -21.12
N GLU A 10 -6.66 20.47 -21.14
CA GLU A 10 -5.40 20.18 -20.46
C GLU A 10 -5.59 20.04 -18.94
N ILE A 11 -6.41 20.91 -18.33
CA ILE A 11 -6.76 20.81 -16.91
C ILE A 11 -7.49 19.50 -16.59
N ARG A 12 -8.43 19.08 -17.46
CA ARG A 12 -9.15 17.81 -17.27
C ARG A 12 -8.20 16.62 -17.34
N LEU A 13 -7.35 16.57 -18.36
CA LEU A 13 -6.39 15.48 -18.55
C LEU A 13 -5.40 15.40 -17.38
N LEU A 14 -4.90 16.54 -16.88
CA LEU A 14 -4.02 16.56 -15.72
C LEU A 14 -4.72 16.04 -14.45
N ARG A 15 -6.00 16.38 -14.25
CA ARG A 15 -6.78 15.86 -13.12
C ARG A 15 -6.94 14.35 -13.20
N GLU A 16 -7.31 13.83 -14.37
CA GLU A 16 -7.45 12.39 -14.59
C GLU A 16 -6.14 11.65 -14.31
N GLU A 17 -5.00 12.19 -14.71
CA GLU A 17 -3.68 11.61 -14.42
C GLU A 17 -3.36 11.62 -12.93
N VAL A 18 -3.66 12.72 -12.22
CA VAL A 18 -3.46 12.79 -10.77
C VAL A 18 -4.36 11.80 -10.03
N GLU A 19 -5.62 11.65 -10.44
CA GLU A 19 -6.54 10.67 -9.86
C GLU A 19 -6.02 9.23 -10.06
N LEU A 20 -5.48 8.92 -11.25
CA LEU A 20 -4.86 7.64 -11.54
C LEU A 20 -3.63 7.41 -10.65
N LEU A 21 -2.72 8.38 -10.56
CA LEU A 21 -1.52 8.30 -9.72
C LEU A 21 -1.87 8.13 -8.23
N MET A 22 -2.92 8.80 -7.75
CA MET A 22 -3.40 8.62 -6.38
C MET A 22 -3.95 7.21 -6.14
N GLY A 23 -4.65 6.65 -7.14
CA GLY A 23 -5.10 5.27 -7.11
C GLY A 23 -3.95 4.26 -7.07
N GLU A 24 -2.88 4.49 -7.84
CA GLU A 24 -1.68 3.66 -7.80
C GLU A 24 -0.92 3.79 -6.48
N ARG A 25 -0.78 5.01 -5.95
CA ARG A 25 -0.20 5.25 -4.61
C ARG A 25 -0.94 4.46 -3.55
N GLN A 26 -2.28 4.43 -3.59
CA GLN A 26 -3.07 3.69 -2.61
C GLN A 26 -2.77 2.18 -2.65
N LYS A 27 -2.66 1.60 -3.85
CA LYS A 27 -2.31 0.18 -4.01
C LYS A 27 -0.90 -0.13 -3.50
N LEU A 28 0.06 0.75 -3.75
CA LEU A 28 1.42 0.61 -3.22
C LEU A 28 1.42 0.65 -1.69
N LEU A 29 0.68 1.59 -1.08
CA LEU A 29 0.52 1.66 0.38
C LEU A 29 -0.07 0.37 0.96
N GLN A 30 -1.06 -0.23 0.29
CA GLN A 30 -1.64 -1.52 0.73
C GLN A 30 -0.60 -2.64 0.71
N VAL A 31 0.16 -2.79 -0.39
CA VAL A 31 1.21 -3.81 -0.48
C VAL A 31 2.30 -3.59 0.56
N THR A 32 2.76 -2.35 0.73
CA THR A 32 3.74 -1.98 1.75
C THR A 32 3.23 -2.25 3.16
N GLY A 33 1.96 -1.94 3.44
CA GLY A 33 1.33 -2.22 4.73
C GLY A 33 1.24 -3.70 5.01
N ALA A 34 0.87 -4.51 4.02
CA ALA A 34 0.76 -5.96 4.15
C ALA A 34 2.13 -6.58 4.43
N ALA A 35 3.18 -6.10 3.76
CA ALA A 35 4.55 -6.50 4.03
C ALA A 35 5.01 -6.10 5.45
N ALA A 36 4.67 -4.89 5.91
CA ALA A 36 4.99 -4.45 7.27
C ALA A 36 4.29 -5.32 8.34
N VAL A 37 3.00 -5.64 8.15
CA VAL A 37 2.26 -6.55 9.02
C VAL A 37 2.88 -7.94 9.00
N LEU A 38 3.26 -8.45 7.83
CA LEU A 38 3.92 -9.75 7.70
C LEU A 38 5.21 -9.78 8.54
N VAL A 39 6.10 -8.81 8.35
CA VAL A 39 7.36 -8.71 9.10
C VAL A 39 7.11 -8.59 10.61
N ALA A 40 6.10 -7.82 11.02
CA ALA A 40 5.77 -7.64 12.44
C ALA A 40 5.25 -8.91 13.13
N ASN A 41 4.70 -9.87 12.36
CA ASN A 41 4.20 -11.15 12.88
C ASN A 41 5.15 -12.32 12.63
N LEU A 42 6.28 -12.06 11.97
CA LEU A 42 7.22 -13.09 11.61
C LEU A 42 8.14 -13.42 12.78
N ASP A 43 8.40 -14.70 13.00
CA ASP A 43 9.36 -15.17 13.99
C ASP A 43 10.72 -15.40 13.33
N ALA A 44 11.70 -14.56 13.70
CA ALA A 44 13.06 -14.61 13.18
C ALA A 44 13.72 -15.98 13.36
N ASP A 45 13.41 -16.67 14.45
CA ASP A 45 14.01 -17.96 14.79
C ASP A 45 13.47 -19.11 13.94
N ASN A 46 12.38 -18.90 13.21
CA ASN A 46 11.74 -19.90 12.34
C ASN A 46 11.96 -19.65 10.84
N LEU A 47 12.71 -18.61 10.47
CA LEU A 47 13.08 -18.36 9.09
C LEU A 47 14.10 -19.40 8.60
N PRO A 48 14.03 -19.82 7.33
CA PRO A 48 15.12 -20.52 6.68
C PRO A 48 16.45 -19.74 6.77
N ASP A 49 17.52 -20.42 7.18
CA ASP A 49 18.88 -19.86 7.27
C ASP A 49 19.62 -19.84 5.92
N ASP A 50 18.93 -20.03 4.80
CA ASP A 50 19.55 -19.90 3.48
C ASP A 50 19.80 -18.43 3.12
N GLN A 51 20.88 -18.19 2.37
CA GLN A 51 21.33 -16.83 2.05
C GLN A 51 20.25 -16.05 1.27
N ASP A 52 19.50 -16.71 0.39
CA ASP A 52 18.47 -16.07 -0.41
C ASP A 52 17.33 -15.50 0.48
N THR A 53 16.93 -16.25 1.51
CA THR A 53 15.93 -15.82 2.50
C THR A 53 16.44 -14.67 3.35
N ILE A 54 17.70 -14.74 3.80
CA ILE A 54 18.32 -13.68 4.61
C ILE A 54 18.41 -12.38 3.79
N ASP A 55 18.91 -12.44 2.55
CA ASP A 55 19.04 -11.29 1.66
C ASP A 55 17.67 -10.65 1.36
N ALA A 56 16.63 -11.47 1.15
CA ALA A 56 15.28 -10.99 0.93
C ALA A 56 14.68 -10.31 2.17
N ALA A 57 14.89 -10.87 3.36
CA ALA A 57 14.43 -10.31 4.62
C ALA A 57 15.15 -8.98 4.94
N GLU A 58 16.46 -8.91 4.71
CA GLU A 58 17.25 -7.69 4.87
C GLU A 58 16.76 -6.59 3.94
N MET A 59 16.62 -6.90 2.64
CA MET A 59 16.09 -5.95 1.65
C MET A 59 14.71 -5.43 2.07
N LEU A 60 13.83 -6.30 2.55
CA LEU A 60 12.49 -5.89 2.99
C LEU A 60 12.55 -4.97 4.22
N ALA A 61 13.34 -5.34 5.23
CA ALA A 61 13.50 -4.57 6.45
C ALA A 61 14.11 -3.19 6.17
N GLU A 62 15.14 -3.10 5.31
CA GLU A 62 15.74 -1.84 4.89
C GLU A 62 14.73 -0.92 4.21
N ASN A 63 13.96 -1.45 3.25
CA ASN A 63 12.96 -0.66 2.54
C ASN A 63 11.85 -0.17 3.47
N LEU A 64 11.37 -1.01 4.40
CA LEU A 64 10.38 -0.59 5.40
C LEU A 64 10.92 0.50 6.35
N ASN A 65 12.17 0.35 6.80
CA ASN A 65 12.82 1.32 7.67
C ASN A 65 13.17 2.64 6.96
N ALA A 66 13.28 2.64 5.63
CA ALA A 66 13.54 3.84 4.84
C ALA A 66 12.28 4.71 4.62
N LEU A 67 11.08 4.19 4.91
CA LEU A 67 9.84 4.95 4.81
C LEU A 67 9.76 6.01 5.91
N SER A 68 9.09 7.13 5.63
CA SER A 68 8.72 8.06 6.70
C SER A 68 7.69 7.42 7.63
N GLU A 69 7.70 7.82 8.90
CA GLU A 69 6.72 7.34 9.90
C GLU A 69 5.27 7.58 9.43
N GLU A 70 5.02 8.73 8.81
CA GLU A 70 3.72 9.06 8.20
C GLU A 70 3.35 8.08 7.08
N THR A 71 4.27 7.78 6.17
CA THR A 71 4.01 6.84 5.06
C THR A 71 3.79 5.42 5.57
N LEU A 72 4.57 4.98 6.56
CA LEU A 72 4.41 3.68 7.17
C LEU A 72 3.06 3.57 7.89
N LYS A 73 2.64 4.64 8.58
CA LYS A 73 1.33 4.70 9.20
C LYS A 73 0.21 4.64 8.16
N ASP A 74 0.26 5.44 7.10
CA ASP A 74 -0.70 5.41 6.00
C ASP A 74 -0.83 3.99 5.40
N ALA A 75 0.31 3.31 5.22
CA ALA A 75 0.36 1.95 4.72
C ALA A 75 -0.34 0.96 5.66
N LEU A 76 -0.04 1.01 6.96
CA LEU A 76 -0.67 0.15 7.97
C LEU A 76 -2.17 0.41 8.09
N ASP A 77 -2.59 1.67 8.07
CA ASP A 77 -4.01 2.06 8.15
C ASP A 77 -4.78 1.58 6.91
N SER A 78 -4.16 1.61 5.72
CA SER A 78 -4.77 1.13 4.48
C SER A 78 -5.12 -0.36 4.49
N VAL A 79 -4.35 -1.16 5.24
CA VAL A 79 -4.52 -2.61 5.34
C VAL A 79 -5.48 -2.99 6.45
N ARG A 80 -5.44 -2.27 7.59
CA ARG A 80 -6.44 -2.43 8.66
C ARG A 80 -7.86 -2.18 8.17
N ALA A 81 -8.03 -1.14 7.34
CA ALA A 81 -9.31 -0.87 6.70
C ALA A 81 -9.83 -2.05 5.86
N GLU A 82 -8.97 -2.79 5.16
CA GLU A 82 -9.40 -3.97 4.40
C GLU A 82 -9.81 -5.13 5.33
N PHE A 83 -9.02 -5.44 6.36
CA PHE A 83 -9.35 -6.52 7.31
C PHE A 83 -10.64 -6.26 8.10
N ASP A 84 -10.90 -5.01 8.47
CA ASP A 84 -12.13 -4.62 9.17
C ASP A 84 -13.36 -4.74 8.23
N THR A 85 -13.22 -4.44 6.93
CA THR A 85 -14.32 -4.60 5.97
C THR A 85 -14.67 -6.06 5.65
N GLU A 86 -13.73 -6.99 5.77
CA GLU A 86 -13.99 -8.43 5.57
C GLU A 86 -14.70 -9.08 6.76
N THR A 87 -14.40 -8.64 7.98
CA THR A 87 -15.04 -9.13 9.20
C THR A 87 -16.53 -8.75 9.26
N GLU A 88 -16.90 -7.54 8.82
CA GLU A 88 -18.29 -7.09 8.74
C GLU A 88 -19.13 -7.83 7.66
N GLN A 89 -18.51 -8.23 6.54
CA GLN A 89 -19.19 -8.98 5.47
C GLN A 89 -19.44 -10.46 5.82
N GLY A 90 -18.61 -11.04 6.71
CA GLY A 90 -18.79 -12.40 7.23
C GLY A 90 -19.99 -12.52 8.17
N GLU A 91 -20.23 -11.52 9.02
CA GLU A 91 -21.34 -11.52 9.97
C GLU A 91 -22.70 -11.29 9.30
N SER A 92 -22.75 -10.49 8.22
CA SER A 92 -23.99 -10.22 7.47
C SER A 92 -24.53 -11.45 6.69
N ARG A 93 -23.69 -12.46 6.44
CA ARG A 93 -24.09 -13.73 5.81
C ARG A 93 -24.58 -14.79 6.80
N ALA A 94 -24.41 -14.56 8.11
CA ALA A 94 -24.70 -15.53 9.16
C ALA A 94 -26.01 -15.24 9.92
N ASN A 95 -26.81 -14.25 9.50
CA ASN A 95 -28.09 -13.87 10.12
C ASN A 95 -29.27 -14.01 9.14
#